data_AF-A0AA43EKZ7-F1
#
_entry.id   AF-A0AA43EKZ7-F1
#
_cell.length_a   1.000
_cell.length_b   1.000
_cell.length_c   1.000
_cell.angle_alpha   90.00
_cell.angle_beta   90.00
_cell.angle_gamma   90.00
#
_symmetry.space_group_name_H-M   'P 1'
#
loop_
_entity.id
_entity.type
_entity.pdbx_description
1 polymer ?
#
loop_
_entity_poly.entity_id
_entity_poly.type
_entity_poly.pdbx_seq_one_letter_code
_entity_poly.pdbx_strand_id
1 'polypeptide(L)' 'MTNNKKPRPPVSTEKLGKKLHISTSYIYRHQDEMPGRFRVGRCLRWDPDVVLEWMRNQGRKK' A
#
# COMPACT_ATOMS: atom_id res chain seq x y z
N MET A 1 -17.34 17.79 7.10
CA MET A 1 -16.91 16.72 8.03
C MET A 1 -15.51 16.25 7.63
N THR A 2 -14.46 16.89 8.14
CA THR A 2 -13.07 16.49 7.85
C THR A 2 -12.75 15.26 8.70
N ASN A 3 -12.78 14.07 8.09
CA ASN A 3 -12.37 12.83 8.74
C ASN A 3 -10.90 12.96 9.19
N ASN A 4 -10.69 13.25 10.48
CA ASN A 4 -9.39 13.24 11.18
C ASN A 4 -8.85 11.80 11.28
N LYS A 5 -8.68 11.10 10.15
CA LYS A 5 -7.90 9.87 10.13
C LYS A 5 -6.44 10.29 10.24
N LYS A 6 -5.84 10.10 11.42
CA LYS A 6 -4.39 10.17 11.58
C LYS A 6 -3.77 9.30 10.47
N PRO A 7 -2.88 9.86 9.62
CA PRO A 7 -2.25 9.08 8.57
C PRO A 7 -1.54 7.90 9.22
N ARG A 8 -1.83 6.69 8.74
CA ARG A 8 -1.18 5.50 9.32
C ARG A 8 0.31 5.57 9.02
N PRO A 9 1.15 5.14 9.98
CA PRO A 9 2.58 5.14 9.74
C PRO A 9 2.90 4.26 8.53
N PRO A 10 3.86 4.67 7.69
CA PRO A 10 4.28 3.90 6.54
C PRO A 10 4.75 2.52 6.95
N VAL A 11 4.40 1.50 6.16
CA VAL A 11 4.71 0.11 6.47
C VAL A 11 5.75 -0.46 5.50
N SER A 12 6.50 -1.47 5.94
CA SER A 12 7.37 -2.24 5.07
C SER A 12 6.55 -3.13 4.13
N THR A 13 7.19 -3.58 3.03
CA THR A 13 6.58 -4.51 2.07
C THR A 13 6.04 -5.78 2.75
N GLU A 14 6.78 -6.35 3.71
CA GLU A 14 6.35 -7.54 4.46
C GLU A 14 5.08 -7.28 5.28
N LYS A 15 5.03 -6.15 5.98
CA LYS A 15 3.86 -5.79 6.80
C LYS A 15 2.66 -5.43 5.93
N LEU A 16 2.90 -4.82 4.77
CA LEU A 16 1.87 -4.58 3.76
C LEU A 16 1.30 -5.91 3.23
N GLY A 17 2.16 -6.86 2.85
CA GLY A 17 1.75 -8.19 2.36
C GLY A 17 0.89 -8.94 3.36
N LYS A 18 1.30 -8.97 4.64
CA LYS A 18 0.49 -9.55 5.73
C LYS A 18 -0.88 -8.88 5.86
N LYS A 19 -0.94 -7.56 5.72
CA LYS A 19 -2.19 -6.79 5.87
C LYS A 19 -3.16 -6.98 4.70
N LEU A 20 -2.63 -7.15 3.49
CA LEU A 20 -3.41 -7.34 2.27
C LEU A 20 -3.63 -8.81 1.92
N HIS A 21 -3.08 -9.75 2.71
CA HIS A 21 -3.08 -11.19 2.41
C HIS A 21 -2.50 -11.51 1.01
N ILE A 22 -1.45 -10.80 0.62
CA ILE A 22 -0.72 -11.01 -0.65
C ILE A 22 0.76 -11.30 -0.39
N SER A 23 1.40 -12.02 -1.30
CA SER A 23 2.83 -12.30 -1.18
C SER A 23 3.67 -11.04 -1.40
N THR A 24 4.81 -10.96 -0.73
CA THR A 24 5.78 -9.89 -0.96
C THR A 24 6.32 -9.90 -2.38
N SER A 25 6.48 -11.08 -2.98
CA SER A 25 6.86 -11.25 -4.39
C SER A 25 5.86 -10.61 -5.33
N TYR A 26 4.55 -10.74 -5.08
CA TYR A 26 3.53 -10.07 -5.86
C TYR A 26 3.68 -8.54 -5.76
N ILE A 27 3.87 -8.02 -4.53
CA ILE A 27 4.07 -6.57 -4.33
C ILE A 27 5.31 -6.09 -5.10
N TYR A 28 6.44 -6.80 -5.03
CA TYR A 28 7.65 -6.42 -5.77
C TYR A 28 7.49 -6.51 -7.29
N ARG A 29 6.67 -7.43 -7.79
CA ARG A 29 6.41 -7.58 -9.23
C ARG A 29 5.52 -6.46 -9.77
N HIS A 30 4.57 -5.98 -8.97
CA HIS A 30 3.58 -4.96 -9.35
C HIS A 30 3.86 -3.59 -8.74
N GLN A 31 5.06 -3.39 -8.16
CA GLN A 31 5.35 -2.19 -7.38
C GLN A 31 5.30 -0.88 -8.16
N ASP A 32 5.48 -0.93 -9.48
CA ASP A 32 5.43 0.23 -10.37
C ASP A 32 3.98 0.59 -10.76
N GLU A 33 3.05 -0.35 -10.63
CA GLU A 33 1.62 -0.15 -10.87
C GLU A 33 0.86 0.29 -9.59
N MET A 34 1.43 -0.05 -8.43
CA MET A 34 0.83 0.23 -7.12
C MET A 34 1.18 1.65 -6.62
N PRO A 35 0.19 2.49 -6.27
CA PRO A 35 0.43 3.81 -5.70
C PRO A 35 0.84 3.72 -4.22
N GLY A 36 1.31 4.84 -3.66
CA GLY A 36 1.68 4.93 -2.24
C GLY A 36 3.04 4.34 -1.89
N ARG A 37 3.83 3.95 -2.91
CA ARG A 37 5.24 3.53 -2.77
C ARG A 37 6.16 4.73 -2.58
N PHE A 38 7.06 4.66 -1.62
CA PHE A 38 8.17 5.60 -1.50
C PHE A 38 9.38 4.97 -0.80
N ARG A 39 10.53 5.62 -0.92
CA ARG A 39 11.79 5.16 -0.33
C ARG A 39 12.17 6.02 0.86
N VAL A 40 12.64 5.37 1.93
CA VAL A 40 13.31 6.01 3.06
C VAL A 40 14.73 5.46 3.09
N GLY A 41 15.66 6.20 2.48
CA GLY A 41 17.00 5.71 2.17
C GLY A 41 16.94 4.48 1.25
N ARG A 42 17.51 3.35 1.69
CA ARG A 42 17.48 2.07 0.95
C ARG A 42 16.20 1.26 1.19
N CYS A 43 15.35 1.68 2.13
CA CYS A 43 14.17 0.92 2.53
C CYS A 43 12.94 1.33 1.73
N LEU A 44 12.27 0.34 1.12
CA LEU A 44 10.96 0.54 0.53
C LEU A 44 9.88 0.64 1.61
N ARG A 45 9.02 1.64 1.48
CA ARG A 45 7.90 1.93 2.38
C ARG A 45 6.63 2.19 1.57
N TRP A 46 5.52 1.92 2.22
CA TRP A 46 4.19 1.99 1.63
C TRP A 46 3.25 2.75 2.53
N ASP A 47 2.47 3.65 1.95
CA ASP A 47 1.27 4.19 2.59
C ASP A 47 0.14 3.15 2.48
N PRO A 48 -0.26 2.52 3.60
CA PRO A 48 -1.25 1.46 3.54
C PRO A 48 -2.65 1.96 3.20
N ASP A 49 -2.97 3.24 3.45
CA ASP A 49 -4.29 3.79 3.14
C ASP A 49 -4.43 4.06 1.65
N VAL A 50 -3.40 4.63 1.02
CA VAL A 50 -3.36 4.82 -0.45
C VAL A 50 -3.47 3.48 -1.18
N VAL A 51 -2.72 2.46 -0.75
CA VAL A 51 -2.77 1.13 -1.39
C VAL A 51 -4.15 0.49 -1.22
N LEU A 52 -4.76 0.61 -0.02
CA LEU A 52 -6.10 0.07 0.23
C LEU A 52 -7.18 0.77 -0.61
N GLU A 53 -7.10 2.09 -0.75
CA GLU A 53 -8.04 2.85 -1.60
C GLU A 53 -7.89 2.47 -3.07
N TRP A 54 -6.65 2.32 -3.55
CA TRP A 54 -6.39 1.84 -4.91
C TRP A 54 -6.98 0.44 -5.14
N MET A 55 -6.73 -0.52 -4.24
CA MET A 55 -7.29 -1.86 -4.36
C MET A 55 -8.82 -1.87 -4.36
N ARG A 56 -9.45 -1.06 -3.51
CA ARG A 56 -10.92 -0.89 -3.50
C ARG A 56 -11.45 -0.36 -4.83
N ASN A 57 -10.73 0.57 -5.45
CA ASN A 57 -11.11 1.13 -6.75
C ASN A 57 -10.92 0.13 -7.90
N GLN A 58 -9.90 -0.75 -7.83
CA GLN A 58 -9.75 -1.84 -8.81
C GLN A 58 -10.92 -2.83 -8.73
N GLY A 59 -11.37 -3.20 -7.51
CA GLY A 59 -12.50 -4.11 -7.33
C GLY A 59 -13.87 -3.57 -7.74
N ARG A 60 -14.01 -2.24 -7.86
CA ARG A 60 -15.26 -1.57 -8.28
C ARG A 60 -15.42 -1.43 -9.80
N LYS A 61 -14.43 -1.80 -10.60
CA LYS A 61 -14.52 -1.80 -12.07
C LYS A 61 -15.27 -3.02 -12.63
N LYS A 62 -16.16 -3.65 -11.86
CA LYS A 62 -16.94 -4.80 -12.29
C LYS A 62 -18.40 -4.43 -12.52
#